data_AF-H0QXG6-F1
#
_entry.id   AF-H0QXG6-F1
#
_cell.length_a   1.000
_cell.length_b   1.000
_cell.length_c   1.000
_cell.angle_alpha   90.00
_cell.angle_beta   90.00
_cell.angle_gamma   90.00
#
_symmetry.space_group_name_H-M   'P 1'
#
loop_
_entity.id
_entity.type
_entity.pdbx_description
1 polymer ?
#
loop_
_entity_poly.entity_id
_entity_poly.type
_entity_poly.pdbx_seq_one_letter_code
_entity_poly.pdbx_strand_id
1 'polypeptide(L)'
;MVSVSVREWKTMVNEAIDILGQPWEAVGSGRNLILTPGGCDGWWMSYIYLSPSSIGELIAYNAFLGRAMQAKHTGDRGADARDLQFDGPRRRASEWLNPEALAIFAQAANDQLFATNPTPAEWLAAAEESHAFWLAADDRSMYERMFGPGKQRLVALRVICQSRSREELVADVEWVLADKHIRDYPPISTRVGEGPRVVDFFTELRDLLVADDRSGVEELILRTRAESLAIMSIRNTGNPEFPKGASL
;
A
#
# COMPACT_ATOMS: atom_id res chain seq x y z
N MET A 1 5.40 -30.00 3.55
CA MET A 1 5.84 -28.59 3.67
C MET A 1 6.29 -28.18 2.28
N VAL A 2 5.62 -27.22 1.66
CA VAL A 2 6.01 -26.74 0.32
C VAL A 2 6.82 -25.47 0.55
N SER A 3 8.13 -25.54 0.34
CA SER A 3 9.01 -24.38 0.37
C SER A 3 9.47 -24.14 -1.05
N VAL A 4 9.12 -22.97 -1.60
CA VAL A 4 9.60 -22.54 -2.91
C VAL A 4 10.91 -21.81 -2.69
N SER A 5 11.98 -22.28 -3.32
CA SER A 5 13.27 -21.60 -3.32
C SER A 5 13.19 -20.28 -4.10
N VAL A 6 14.13 -19.36 -3.85
CA VAL A 6 14.25 -18.10 -4.62
C VAL A 6 14.36 -18.37 -6.13
N ARG A 7 15.06 -19.45 -6.51
CA ARG A 7 15.21 -19.82 -7.92
C ARG A 7 13.90 -20.29 -8.52
N GLU A 8 13.18 -21.16 -7.82
CA GLU A 8 11.87 -21.65 -8.27
C GLU A 8 10.84 -20.51 -8.34
N TRP A 9 10.83 -19.61 -7.35
CA TRP A 9 9.98 -18.41 -7.38
C TRP A 9 10.29 -17.56 -8.61
N LYS A 10 11.57 -17.27 -8.87
CA LYS A 10 11.97 -16.49 -10.05
C LYS A 10 11.55 -17.14 -11.36
N THR A 11 11.78 -18.45 -11.50
CA THR A 11 11.36 -19.20 -12.70
C THR A 11 9.85 -19.13 -12.87
N MET A 12 9.08 -19.38 -11.81
CA MET A 12 7.63 -19.35 -11.85
C MET A 12 7.06 -17.98 -12.22
N VAL A 13 7.62 -16.89 -11.67
CA VAL A 13 7.21 -15.51 -12.01
C VAL A 13 7.49 -15.22 -13.48
N ASN A 14 8.67 -15.57 -14.00
CA ASN A 14 9.01 -15.31 -15.39
C ASN A 14 8.11 -16.09 -16.36
N GLU A 15 7.84 -17.37 -16.09
CA GLU A 15 6.95 -18.18 -16.92
C GLU A 15 5.49 -17.69 -16.82
N ALA A 16 5.05 -17.21 -15.66
CA ALA A 16 3.74 -16.56 -15.52
C ALA A 16 3.64 -15.27 -16.34
N ILE A 17 4.72 -14.49 -16.43
CA ILE A 17 4.78 -13.29 -17.30
C ILE A 17 4.67 -13.67 -18.77
N ASP A 18 5.31 -14.77 -19.21
CA ASP A 18 5.19 -15.25 -20.58
C ASP A 18 3.73 -15.61 -20.94
N ILE A 19 2.96 -16.11 -19.96
CA ILE A 19 1.53 -16.40 -20.10
C ILE A 19 0.68 -15.12 -20.09
N LEU A 20 0.94 -14.21 -19.14
CA LEU A 20 0.17 -12.98 -18.94
C LEU A 20 0.42 -11.95 -20.05
N GLY A 21 1.63 -11.91 -20.59
CA GLY A 21 2.07 -10.89 -21.52
C GLY A 21 2.24 -9.49 -20.89
N GLN A 22 2.43 -8.49 -21.75
CA GLN A 22 2.48 -7.08 -21.32
C GLN A 22 1.11 -6.66 -20.75
N PRO A 23 1.05 -5.80 -19.72
CA PRO A 23 2.15 -5.01 -19.13
C PRO A 23 2.89 -5.66 -17.94
N TRP A 24 2.67 -6.95 -17.67
CA TRP A 24 3.20 -7.58 -16.47
C TRP A 24 4.73 -7.67 -16.46
N GLU A 25 5.32 -7.42 -15.31
CA GLU A 25 6.77 -7.47 -15.12
C GLU A 25 7.17 -8.00 -13.73
N ALA A 26 8.36 -8.58 -13.68
CA ALA A 26 9.00 -9.00 -12.44
C ALA A 26 9.94 -7.89 -11.97
N VAL A 27 9.76 -7.42 -10.74
CA VAL A 27 10.65 -6.40 -10.14
C VAL A 27 11.23 -6.88 -8.82
N GLY A 28 12.39 -6.32 -8.46
CA GLY A 28 13.13 -6.75 -7.29
C GLY A 28 13.99 -7.99 -7.52
N SER A 29 14.43 -8.64 -6.44
CA SER A 29 15.30 -9.81 -6.51
C SER A 29 15.22 -10.66 -5.24
N GLY A 30 15.72 -11.90 -5.32
CA GLY A 30 15.79 -12.78 -4.17
C GLY A 30 14.41 -13.14 -3.63
N ARG A 31 14.24 -12.98 -2.31
CA ARG A 31 12.94 -13.15 -1.63
C ARG A 31 12.00 -11.96 -1.79
N ASN A 32 12.49 -10.84 -2.30
CA ASN A 32 11.72 -9.61 -2.53
C ASN A 32 11.32 -9.46 -4.01
N LEU A 33 11.49 -10.51 -4.82
CA LEU A 33 10.98 -10.52 -6.18
C LEU A 33 9.45 -10.50 -6.12
N ILE A 34 8.83 -9.56 -6.84
CA ILE A 34 7.38 -9.40 -6.91
C ILE A 34 6.93 -9.34 -8.37
N LEU A 35 5.68 -9.69 -8.62
CA LEU A 35 4.99 -9.59 -9.90
C LEU A 35 4.06 -8.38 -9.89
N THR A 36 4.16 -7.47 -10.86
CA THR A 36 3.35 -6.23 -10.93
C THR A 36 2.73 -6.08 -12.32
N PRO A 37 1.52 -5.51 -12.47
CA PRO A 37 0.91 -5.23 -13.77
C PRO A 37 1.59 -4.06 -14.53
N GLY A 38 2.87 -3.80 -14.27
CA GLY A 38 3.66 -2.71 -14.86
C GLY A 38 4.07 -1.63 -13.87
N GLY A 39 4.40 -0.45 -14.41
CA GLY A 39 4.71 0.74 -13.64
C GLY A 39 3.49 1.34 -12.93
N CYS A 40 3.72 2.33 -12.07
CA CYS A 40 2.69 3.01 -11.31
C CYS A 40 2.56 4.48 -11.74
N ASP A 41 1.38 4.88 -12.19
CA ASP A 41 1.01 6.26 -12.54
C ASP A 41 0.05 6.91 -11.52
N GLY A 42 -0.54 6.12 -10.63
CA GLY A 42 -1.56 6.57 -9.69
C GLY A 42 -1.14 6.59 -8.22
N TRP A 43 -2.16 6.65 -7.35
CA TRP A 43 -2.06 6.64 -5.89
C TRP A 43 -1.77 5.27 -5.29
N TRP A 44 -1.77 4.23 -6.13
CA TRP A 44 -1.81 2.84 -5.70
C TRP A 44 -0.70 2.04 -6.34
N MET A 45 0.08 1.38 -5.50
CA MET A 45 1.07 0.40 -5.92
C MET A 45 0.47 -0.99 -5.78
N SER A 46 0.32 -1.71 -6.89
CA SER A 46 -0.31 -3.03 -6.93
C SER A 46 0.74 -4.08 -7.27
N TYR A 47 0.86 -5.14 -6.49
CA TYR A 47 1.80 -6.22 -6.77
C TYR A 47 1.40 -7.53 -6.11
N ILE A 48 2.02 -8.62 -6.55
CA ILE A 48 1.83 -9.97 -6.05
C ILE A 48 3.18 -10.48 -5.55
N TYR A 49 3.17 -11.07 -4.37
CA TYR A 49 4.36 -11.67 -3.78
C TYR A 49 4.03 -13.00 -3.12
N LEU A 50 5.07 -13.81 -2.96
CA LEU A 50 5.00 -15.04 -2.18
C LEU A 50 5.31 -14.71 -0.72
N SER A 51 4.31 -14.88 0.16
CA SER A 51 4.48 -14.70 1.60
C SER A 51 5.51 -15.70 2.15
N PRO A 52 6.44 -15.26 3.02
CA PRO A 52 7.47 -16.13 3.62
C PRO A 52 6.91 -17.09 4.69
N SER A 53 5.60 -17.35 4.70
CA SER A 53 4.94 -18.28 5.62
C SER A 53 5.30 -19.74 5.33
N SER A 54 5.14 -20.62 6.33
CA SER A 54 5.42 -22.06 6.19
C SER A 54 4.59 -22.80 5.14
N ILE A 55 3.55 -22.14 4.60
CA ILE A 55 2.60 -22.68 3.62
C ILE A 55 2.90 -22.13 2.21
N GLY A 56 3.61 -20.99 2.10
CA GLY A 56 3.89 -20.34 0.82
C GLY A 56 2.60 -19.83 0.17
N GLU A 57 2.05 -18.73 0.69
CA GLU A 57 0.81 -18.16 0.19
C GLU A 57 1.09 -17.03 -0.81
N LEU A 58 0.39 -17.04 -1.95
CA LEU A 58 0.37 -15.91 -2.86
C LEU A 58 -0.53 -14.81 -2.27
N ILE A 59 0.00 -13.60 -2.20
CA ILE A 59 -0.71 -12.42 -1.72
C ILE A 59 -0.68 -11.37 -2.83
N ALA A 60 -1.87 -10.89 -3.22
CA ALA A 60 -2.04 -9.68 -3.99
C ALA A 60 -2.18 -8.50 -3.03
N TYR A 61 -1.47 -7.40 -3.28
CA TYR A 61 -1.41 -6.28 -2.36
C TYR A 61 -1.48 -4.93 -3.08
N ASN A 62 -2.30 -4.03 -2.53
CA ASN A 62 -2.40 -2.63 -2.93
C ASN A 62 -1.96 -1.73 -1.79
N ALA A 63 -0.89 -0.98 -2.02
CA ALA A 63 -0.40 0.01 -1.08
C ALA A 63 -0.83 1.42 -1.48
N PHE A 64 -1.23 2.23 -0.49
CA PHE A 64 -1.39 3.67 -0.71
C PHE A 64 -0.04 4.35 -0.78
N LEU A 65 0.17 5.17 -1.81
CA LEU A 65 1.40 5.96 -1.97
C LEU A 65 1.28 7.40 -1.44
N GLY A 66 0.17 7.77 -0.82
CA GLY A 66 -0.03 9.09 -0.24
C GLY A 66 0.70 9.34 1.09
N ARG A 67 1.46 8.36 1.59
CA ARG A 67 2.21 8.42 2.86
C ARG A 67 3.49 7.60 2.76
N ALA A 68 4.39 7.79 3.72
CA ALA A 68 5.55 6.91 3.90
C ALA A 68 5.11 5.45 4.07
N MET A 69 5.55 4.59 3.15
CA MET A 69 5.25 3.17 3.17
C MET A 69 5.99 2.43 4.30
N GLN A 70 5.32 1.45 4.89
CA GLN A 70 5.86 0.64 5.99
C GLN A 70 6.17 -0.78 5.52
N ALA A 71 7.17 -1.43 6.13
CA ALA A 71 7.50 -2.82 5.82
C ALA A 71 6.42 -3.80 6.29
N LYS A 72 5.63 -3.44 7.32
CA LYS A 72 4.45 -4.19 7.71
C LYS A 72 3.24 -3.52 7.09
N HIS A 73 2.70 -4.23 6.10
CA HIS A 73 1.52 -3.93 5.28
C HIS A 73 0.18 -3.82 6.03
N THR A 74 0.22 -3.56 7.35
CA THR A 74 -0.99 -3.37 8.16
C THR A 74 -1.68 -2.07 7.76
N GLY A 75 -2.93 -2.16 7.30
CA GLY A 75 -3.76 -1.00 7.01
C GLY A 75 -3.84 -0.57 5.55
N ASP A 76 -3.20 -1.25 4.60
CA ASP A 76 -3.61 -1.17 3.18
C ASP A 76 -4.32 -2.47 2.75
N ARG A 77 -4.78 -2.54 1.49
CA ARG A 77 -5.68 -3.61 1.03
C ARG A 77 -4.86 -4.77 0.48
N GLY A 78 -4.84 -5.90 1.19
CA GLY A 78 -4.32 -7.17 0.71
C GLY A 78 -5.44 -8.17 0.44
N ALA A 79 -5.22 -9.09 -0.49
CA ALA A 79 -6.08 -10.24 -0.76
C ALA A 79 -5.23 -11.49 -0.97
N ASP A 80 -5.64 -12.60 -0.38
CA ASP A 80 -5.11 -13.91 -0.73
C ASP A 80 -6.09 -14.70 -1.62
N ALA A 81 -5.73 -15.93 -2.00
CA ALA A 81 -6.55 -16.74 -2.91
C ALA A 81 -7.95 -17.08 -2.36
N ARG A 82 -8.21 -16.90 -1.07
CA ARG A 82 -9.53 -17.09 -0.45
C ARG A 82 -10.43 -15.87 -0.60
N ASP A 83 -9.83 -14.70 -0.78
CA ASP A 83 -10.53 -13.42 -0.92
C ASP A 83 -10.92 -13.14 -2.38
N LEU A 84 -10.26 -13.80 -3.33
CA LEU A 84 -10.51 -13.68 -4.76
C LEU A 84 -11.48 -14.76 -5.25
N GLN A 85 -12.32 -14.38 -6.20
CA GLN A 85 -13.26 -15.29 -6.85
C GLN A 85 -12.60 -15.94 -8.07
N PHE A 86 -12.71 -17.27 -8.17
CA PHE A 86 -12.18 -18.06 -9.27
C PHE A 86 -13.25 -18.98 -9.83
N ASP A 87 -13.23 -19.19 -11.14
CA ASP A 87 -14.06 -20.21 -11.78
C ASP A 87 -13.55 -21.62 -11.43
N GLY A 88 -14.46 -22.49 -11.00
CA GLY A 88 -14.16 -23.88 -10.69
C GLY A 88 -13.92 -24.18 -9.19
N PRO A 89 -13.41 -25.38 -8.86
CA PRO A 89 -13.26 -25.80 -7.47
C PRO A 89 -12.15 -25.02 -6.75
N ARG A 90 -12.34 -24.78 -5.46
CA ARG A 90 -11.32 -24.15 -4.60
C ARG A 90 -10.04 -24.98 -4.60
N ARG A 91 -8.92 -24.32 -4.94
CA ARG A 91 -7.58 -24.90 -4.92
C ARG A 91 -6.93 -24.74 -3.54
N ARG A 92 -6.15 -25.73 -3.13
CA ARG A 92 -5.27 -25.68 -1.96
C ARG A 92 -4.09 -24.73 -2.24
N ALA A 93 -3.51 -24.15 -1.20
CA ALA A 93 -2.35 -23.24 -1.31
C ALA A 93 -1.23 -23.80 -2.21
N SER A 94 -0.89 -25.09 -2.07
CA SER A 94 0.15 -25.74 -2.87
C SER A 94 -0.15 -25.81 -4.37
N GLU A 95 -1.44 -25.82 -4.75
CA GLU A 95 -1.88 -25.88 -6.15
C GLU A 95 -1.80 -24.50 -6.85
N TRP A 96 -1.55 -23.44 -6.09
CA TRP A 96 -1.26 -22.10 -6.60
C TRP A 96 0.22 -21.87 -6.93
N LEU A 97 1.10 -22.81 -6.56
CA LEU A 97 2.56 -22.69 -6.71
C LEU A 97 3.06 -23.31 -8.02
N ASN A 98 2.51 -22.84 -9.15
CA ASN A 98 3.00 -23.09 -10.51
C ASN A 98 2.69 -21.87 -11.41
N PRO A 99 3.35 -21.74 -12.58
CA PRO A 99 3.22 -20.56 -13.44
C PRO A 99 1.79 -20.30 -13.90
N GLU A 100 1.05 -21.32 -14.33
CA GLU A 100 -0.31 -21.18 -14.83
C GLU A 100 -1.27 -20.72 -13.72
N ALA A 101 -1.15 -21.29 -12.53
CA ALA A 101 -1.97 -20.89 -11.39
C ALA A 101 -1.61 -19.48 -10.90
N LEU A 102 -0.33 -19.09 -10.93
CA LEU A 102 0.10 -17.72 -10.65
C LEU A 102 -0.47 -16.73 -11.67
N ALA A 103 -0.49 -17.07 -12.96
CA ALA A 103 -1.10 -16.24 -13.99
C ALA A 103 -2.61 -16.08 -13.78
N ILE A 104 -3.33 -17.16 -13.46
CA ILE A 104 -4.77 -17.10 -13.12
C ILE A 104 -5.00 -16.23 -11.88
N PHE A 105 -4.20 -16.41 -10.84
CA PHE A 105 -4.26 -15.60 -9.62
C PHE A 105 -4.02 -14.12 -9.93
N ALA A 106 -3.00 -13.83 -10.74
CA ALA A 106 -2.64 -12.46 -11.11
C ALA A 106 -3.72 -11.75 -11.91
N GLN A 107 -4.33 -12.45 -12.87
CA GLN A 107 -5.46 -11.91 -13.62
C GLN A 107 -6.67 -11.64 -12.71
N ALA A 108 -7.02 -12.58 -11.83
CA ALA A 108 -8.12 -12.38 -10.88
C ALA A 108 -7.86 -11.20 -9.92
N ALA A 109 -6.62 -11.09 -9.40
CA ALA A 109 -6.21 -9.96 -8.58
C ALA A 109 -6.30 -8.65 -9.35
N ASN A 110 -5.87 -8.63 -10.60
CA ASN A 110 -5.99 -7.45 -11.45
C ASN A 110 -7.45 -7.02 -11.60
N ASP A 111 -8.34 -7.95 -11.96
CA ASP A 111 -9.72 -7.61 -12.31
C ASP A 111 -10.57 -7.26 -11.09
N GLN A 112 -10.31 -7.91 -9.95
CA GLN A 112 -11.16 -7.76 -8.75
C GLN A 112 -10.58 -6.79 -7.71
N LEU A 113 -9.27 -6.59 -7.69
CA LEU A 113 -8.58 -5.78 -6.68
C LEU A 113 -7.83 -4.58 -7.28
N PHE A 114 -7.00 -4.76 -8.32
CA PHE A 114 -6.13 -3.70 -8.83
C PHE A 114 -6.88 -2.70 -9.71
N ALA A 115 -7.72 -3.18 -10.62
CA ALA A 115 -8.54 -2.36 -11.51
C ALA A 115 -9.67 -1.62 -10.77
N THR A 116 -9.99 -2.05 -9.54
CA THR A 116 -11.04 -1.46 -8.68
C THR A 116 -10.46 -0.58 -7.56
N ASN A 117 -9.21 -0.12 -7.73
CA ASN A 117 -8.60 0.80 -6.77
C ASN A 117 -9.44 2.09 -6.64
N PRO A 118 -9.89 2.46 -5.42
CA PRO A 118 -10.72 3.63 -5.25
C PRO A 118 -9.92 4.91 -5.49
N THR A 119 -10.61 5.97 -5.90
CA THR A 119 -10.05 7.33 -5.85
C THR A 119 -9.72 7.73 -4.41
N PRO A 120 -8.81 8.70 -4.17
CA PRO A 120 -8.55 9.19 -2.83
C PRO A 120 -9.82 9.64 -2.09
N ALA A 121 -10.78 10.25 -2.80
CA ALA A 121 -12.03 10.70 -2.21
C ALA A 121 -12.94 9.54 -1.76
N GLU A 122 -13.09 8.50 -2.58
CA GLU A 122 -13.83 7.30 -2.21
C GLU A 122 -13.17 6.58 -1.02
N TRP A 123 -11.83 6.52 -1.02
CA TRP A 123 -11.13 5.89 0.08
C TRP A 123 -11.19 6.69 1.37
N LEU A 124 -11.17 8.02 1.27
CA LEU A 124 -11.39 8.90 2.41
C LEU A 124 -12.77 8.64 3.03
N ALA A 125 -13.83 8.56 2.23
CA ALA A 125 -15.18 8.28 2.72
C ALA A 125 -15.24 6.96 3.51
N ALA A 126 -14.65 5.88 2.98
CA ALA A 126 -14.59 4.59 3.65
C ALA A 126 -13.73 4.62 4.93
N ALA A 127 -12.64 5.40 4.93
CA ALA A 127 -11.77 5.56 6.09
C ALA A 127 -12.46 6.37 7.20
N GLU A 128 -13.24 7.38 6.86
CA GLU A 128 -14.07 8.16 7.81
C GLU A 128 -15.17 7.30 8.43
N GLU A 129 -15.87 6.49 7.62
CA GLU A 129 -16.87 5.55 8.13
C GLU A 129 -16.25 4.53 9.08
N SER A 130 -15.11 3.96 8.71
CA SER A 130 -14.37 3.03 9.57
C SER A 130 -13.95 3.70 10.88
N HIS A 131 -13.45 4.94 10.82
CA HIS A 131 -13.07 5.72 12.00
C HIS A 131 -14.27 5.95 12.92
N ALA A 132 -15.41 6.37 12.38
CA ALA A 132 -16.64 6.59 13.14
C ALA A 132 -17.15 5.30 13.79
N PHE A 133 -17.12 4.18 13.07
CA PHE A 133 -17.47 2.86 13.61
C PHE A 133 -16.60 2.49 14.81
N TRP A 134 -15.27 2.63 14.68
CA TRP A 134 -14.36 2.27 15.75
C TRP A 134 -14.39 3.23 16.94
N LEU A 135 -14.67 4.51 16.72
CA LEU A 135 -14.91 5.46 17.80
C LEU A 135 -16.17 5.12 18.61
N ALA A 136 -17.20 4.58 17.95
CA ALA A 136 -18.45 4.17 18.58
C ALA A 136 -18.35 2.79 19.26
N ALA A 137 -17.45 1.92 18.79
CA ALA A 137 -17.16 0.66 19.45
C ALA A 137 -16.48 0.96 20.80
N ASP A 138 -17.14 0.64 21.91
CA ASP A 138 -16.70 0.89 23.30
C ASP A 138 -15.47 0.04 23.72
N ASP A 139 -14.58 -0.30 22.79
CA ASP A 139 -13.31 -0.99 23.01
C ASP A 139 -12.14 -0.11 22.54
N ARG A 140 -11.81 0.86 23.41
CA ARG A 140 -10.70 1.79 23.22
C ARG A 140 -9.35 1.08 23.08
N SER A 141 -9.20 -0.12 23.65
CA SER A 141 -7.97 -0.90 23.58
C SER A 141 -7.76 -1.55 22.21
N MET A 142 -8.85 -2.03 21.59
CA MET A 142 -8.86 -2.53 20.22
C MET A 142 -8.66 -1.40 19.22
N TYR A 143 -9.30 -0.24 19.46
CA TYR A 143 -9.11 0.96 18.65
C TYR A 143 -7.65 1.41 18.62
N GLU A 144 -6.99 1.61 19.78
CA GLU A 144 -5.59 2.06 19.83
C GLU A 144 -4.61 1.06 19.20
N ARG A 145 -4.88 -0.25 19.29
CA ARG A 145 -4.03 -1.30 18.70
C ARG A 145 -4.22 -1.47 17.21
N MET A 146 -5.44 -1.29 16.71
CA MET A 146 -5.78 -1.53 15.30
C MET A 146 -5.68 -0.27 14.44
N PHE A 147 -5.75 0.91 15.04
CA PHE A 147 -5.93 2.16 14.31
C PHE A 147 -4.65 2.96 14.07
N GLY A 148 -3.46 2.49 14.48
CA GLY A 148 -2.19 3.19 14.24
C GLY A 148 -1.90 3.46 12.75
N PRO A 149 -1.72 2.43 11.91
CA PRO A 149 -1.59 2.62 10.47
C PRO A 149 -2.86 3.17 9.80
N GLY A 150 -4.05 2.80 10.30
CA GLY A 150 -5.34 3.29 9.78
C GLY A 150 -5.50 4.80 9.94
N LYS A 151 -5.05 5.35 11.06
CA LYS A 151 -4.99 6.79 11.38
C LYS A 151 -4.05 7.54 10.46
N GLN A 152 -2.84 7.02 10.24
CA GLN A 152 -1.90 7.62 9.30
C GLN A 152 -2.50 7.71 7.90
N ARG A 153 -3.15 6.64 7.44
CA ARG A 153 -3.85 6.62 6.14
C ARG A 153 -4.99 7.64 6.10
N LEU A 154 -5.84 7.68 7.13
CA LEU A 154 -6.95 8.63 7.21
C LEU A 154 -6.46 10.08 7.10
N VAL A 155 -5.44 10.45 7.88
CA VAL A 155 -4.89 11.80 7.86
C VAL A 155 -4.25 12.14 6.53
N ALA A 156 -3.47 11.22 5.94
CA ALA A 156 -2.91 11.43 4.60
C ALA A 156 -4.01 11.65 3.54
N LEU A 157 -5.10 10.88 3.58
CA LEU A 157 -6.24 11.05 2.69
C LEU A 157 -6.93 12.40 2.90
N ARG A 158 -7.14 12.84 4.16
CA ARG A 158 -7.73 14.15 4.46
C ARG A 158 -6.91 15.31 3.90
N VAL A 159 -5.58 15.22 3.98
CA VAL A 159 -4.64 16.21 3.44
C VAL A 159 -4.63 16.21 1.91
N ILE A 160 -4.58 15.03 1.29
CA ILE A 160 -4.61 14.90 -0.18
C ILE A 160 -5.93 15.46 -0.74
N CYS A 161 -7.05 15.12 -0.11
CA CYS A 161 -8.38 15.56 -0.51
C CYS A 161 -8.76 16.96 -0.05
N GLN A 162 -7.93 17.62 0.79
CA GLN A 162 -8.24 18.93 1.39
C GLN A 162 -9.64 18.97 2.03
N SER A 163 -9.96 17.90 2.77
CA SER A 163 -11.32 17.67 3.28
C SER A 163 -11.70 18.49 4.52
N ARG A 164 -10.76 19.27 5.07
CA ARG A 164 -10.84 19.99 6.34
C ARG A 164 -10.11 21.32 6.26
N SER A 165 -10.34 22.22 7.20
CA SER A 165 -9.55 23.46 7.28
C SER A 165 -8.08 23.16 7.59
N ARG A 166 -7.19 24.09 7.27
CA ARG A 166 -5.77 23.96 7.58
C ARG A 166 -5.52 23.69 9.07
N GLU A 167 -6.20 24.40 9.97
CA GLU A 167 -6.04 24.21 11.42
C GLU A 167 -6.46 22.80 11.85
N GLU A 168 -7.53 22.26 11.26
CA GLU A 168 -7.97 20.89 11.51
C GLU A 168 -6.99 19.85 10.93
N LEU A 169 -6.40 20.11 9.76
CA LEU A 169 -5.38 19.25 9.15
C LEU A 169 -4.10 19.22 9.99
N VAL A 170 -3.66 20.37 10.52
CA VAL A 170 -2.52 20.44 11.45
C VAL A 170 -2.82 19.60 12.69
N ALA A 171 -4.00 19.74 13.30
CA ALA A 171 -4.39 18.96 14.46
C ALA A 171 -4.47 17.44 14.18
N ASP A 172 -4.94 17.06 12.99
CA ASP A 172 -4.96 15.67 12.53
C ASP A 172 -3.53 15.09 12.40
N VAL A 173 -2.58 15.86 11.88
CA VAL A 173 -1.18 15.45 11.81
C VAL A 173 -0.55 15.36 13.20
N GLU A 174 -0.82 16.32 14.09
CA GLU A 174 -0.37 16.25 15.49
C GLU A 174 -0.95 15.02 16.22
N TRP A 175 -2.19 14.65 15.91
CA TRP A 175 -2.78 13.42 16.41
C TRP A 175 -1.94 12.22 15.95
N VAL A 176 -1.53 12.12 14.68
CA VAL A 176 -0.59 11.10 14.19
C VAL A 176 0.70 11.08 14.99
N LEU A 177 1.34 12.24 15.14
CA LEU A 177 2.63 12.39 15.84
C LEU A 177 2.55 12.05 17.34
N ALA A 178 1.36 12.15 17.95
CA ALA A 178 1.12 11.74 19.33
C ALA A 178 0.99 10.22 19.53
N ASP A 179 0.98 9.40 18.46
CA ASP A 179 1.03 7.94 18.60
C ASP A 179 2.36 7.50 19.24
N LYS A 180 2.29 6.89 20.41
CA LYS A 180 3.45 6.37 21.15
C LYS A 180 4.27 5.35 20.37
N HIS A 181 3.66 4.71 19.36
CA HIS A 181 4.28 3.72 18.48
C HIS A 181 4.74 4.29 17.14
N ILE A 182 4.67 5.61 16.91
CA ILE A 182 5.00 6.20 15.60
C ILE A 182 6.43 5.87 15.12
N ARG A 183 7.36 5.64 16.06
CA ARG A 183 8.74 5.26 15.77
C ARG A 183 8.95 3.76 15.61
N ASP A 184 7.98 2.95 15.99
CA ASP A 184 8.03 1.49 15.93
C ASP A 184 7.60 0.95 14.55
N TYR A 185 7.04 1.81 13.68
CA TYR A 185 6.67 1.44 12.32
C TYR A 185 7.90 1.42 11.40
N PRO A 186 8.41 0.24 11.01
CA PRO A 186 9.59 0.17 10.16
C PRO A 186 9.28 0.71 8.76
N PRO A 187 10.17 1.54 8.16
CA PRO A 187 10.00 1.97 6.79
C PRO A 187 10.07 0.77 5.85
N ILE A 188 9.40 0.86 4.70
CA ILE A 188 9.69 -0.08 3.61
C ILE A 188 11.14 0.10 3.18
N SER A 189 11.86 -1.02 3.04
CA SER A 189 13.28 -0.93 2.71
C SER A 189 13.85 -2.20 2.13
N THR A 190 14.84 -2.05 1.25
CA THR A 190 15.72 -3.12 0.79
C THR A 190 16.90 -3.35 1.73
N ARG A 191 17.20 -2.40 2.63
CA ARG A 191 18.25 -2.47 3.65
C ARG A 191 17.75 -1.93 4.99
N VAL A 192 18.08 -2.57 6.10
CA VAL A 192 17.57 -2.17 7.43
C VAL A 192 17.84 -0.68 7.70
N GLY A 193 16.77 0.11 7.84
CA GLY A 193 16.83 1.53 8.23
C GLY A 193 16.92 2.54 7.09
N GLU A 194 16.95 2.12 5.82
CA GLU A 194 16.82 3.02 4.66
C GLU A 194 15.32 3.25 4.34
N GLY A 195 14.97 4.41 3.77
CA GLY A 195 13.59 4.76 3.38
C GLY A 195 12.91 5.79 4.30
N PRO A 196 11.87 6.48 3.81
CA PRO A 196 11.22 7.57 4.54
C PRO A 196 10.53 7.03 5.79
N ARG A 197 10.87 7.59 6.96
CA ARG A 197 10.21 7.22 8.22
C ARG A 197 8.89 7.95 8.35
N VAL A 198 7.90 7.26 8.91
CA VAL A 198 6.57 7.81 9.17
C VAL A 198 6.64 9.09 10.00
N VAL A 199 7.43 9.07 11.08
CA VAL A 199 7.60 10.23 11.96
C VAL A 199 8.18 11.45 11.22
N ASP A 200 9.17 11.25 10.36
CA ASP A 200 9.84 12.32 9.63
C ASP A 200 8.87 12.92 8.59
N PHE A 201 8.17 12.05 7.84
CA PHE A 201 7.14 12.46 6.89
C PHE A 201 6.04 13.30 7.53
N PHE A 202 5.43 12.84 8.63
CA PHE A 202 4.34 13.59 9.28
C PHE A 202 4.85 14.84 10.00
N THR A 203 6.11 14.89 10.43
CA THR A 203 6.70 16.12 11.01
C THR A 203 6.85 17.20 9.93
N GLU A 204 7.42 16.86 8.78
CA GLU A 204 7.57 17.80 7.66
C GLU A 204 6.19 18.22 7.12
N LEU A 205 5.25 17.28 7.02
CA LEU A 205 3.88 17.57 6.59
C LEU A 205 3.20 18.60 7.50
N ARG A 206 3.35 18.48 8.82
CA ARG A 206 2.85 19.46 9.79
C ARG A 206 3.45 20.84 9.52
N ASP A 207 4.77 20.90 9.37
CA ASP A 207 5.48 22.18 9.22
C ASP A 207 5.07 22.91 7.95
N LEU A 208 4.86 22.17 6.85
CA LEU A 208 4.34 22.69 5.59
C LEU A 208 2.90 23.19 5.72
N LEU A 209 2.03 22.44 6.41
CA LEU A 209 0.65 22.87 6.68
C LEU A 209 0.62 24.13 7.56
N VAL A 210 1.47 24.24 8.57
CA VAL A 210 1.59 25.44 9.42
C VAL A 210 2.09 26.64 8.62
N ALA A 211 3.00 26.41 7.68
CA ALA A 211 3.54 27.44 6.79
C ALA A 211 2.60 27.83 5.63
N ASP A 212 1.43 27.19 5.51
CA ASP A 212 0.50 27.38 4.40
C ASP A 212 1.08 27.02 3.02
N ASP A 213 2.07 26.12 3.00
CA ASP A 213 2.82 25.76 1.79
C ASP A 213 2.19 24.57 1.07
N ARG A 214 1.15 24.83 0.27
CA ARG A 214 0.48 23.78 -0.51
C ARG A 214 1.44 23.06 -1.46
N SER A 215 2.29 23.82 -2.15
CA SER A 215 3.22 23.26 -3.13
C SER A 215 4.22 22.32 -2.45
N GLY A 216 4.73 22.71 -1.29
CA GLY A 216 5.60 21.87 -0.48
C GLY A 216 4.91 20.60 0.02
N VAL A 217 3.63 20.66 0.41
CA VAL A 217 2.84 19.46 0.78
C VAL A 217 2.77 18.47 -0.39
N GLU A 218 2.46 18.94 -1.59
CA GLU A 218 2.37 18.09 -2.79
C GLU A 218 3.74 17.52 -3.16
N GLU A 219 4.79 18.33 -3.10
CA GLU A 219 6.17 17.89 -3.35
C GLU A 219 6.61 16.82 -2.36
N LEU A 220 6.36 16.99 -1.06
CA LEU A 220 6.67 16.01 -0.02
C LEU A 220 6.01 14.66 -0.31
N ILE A 221 4.73 14.66 -0.66
CA ILE A 221 3.97 13.44 -0.97
C ILE A 221 4.53 12.77 -2.23
N LEU A 222 4.77 13.53 -3.30
CA LEU A 222 5.31 13.00 -4.56
C LEU A 222 6.74 12.47 -4.41
N ARG A 223 7.59 13.15 -3.65
CA ARG A 223 8.94 12.70 -3.31
C ARG A 223 8.90 11.38 -2.53
N THR A 224 8.09 11.31 -1.49
CA THR A 224 7.90 10.11 -0.66
C THR A 224 7.36 8.94 -1.48
N ARG A 225 6.42 9.20 -2.39
CA ARG A 225 5.92 8.23 -3.37
C ARG A 225 7.04 7.71 -4.27
N ALA A 226 7.82 8.60 -4.87
CA ALA A 226 8.90 8.23 -5.78
C ALA A 226 9.98 7.39 -5.08
N GLU A 227 10.35 7.75 -3.85
CA GLU A 227 11.26 6.96 -3.01
C GLU A 227 10.71 5.56 -2.72
N SER A 228 9.43 5.45 -2.36
CA SER A 228 8.77 4.17 -2.06
C SER A 228 8.75 3.25 -3.29
N LEU A 229 8.40 3.80 -4.46
CA LEU A 229 8.44 3.06 -5.73
C LEU A 229 9.86 2.61 -6.10
N ALA A 230 10.86 3.48 -5.91
CA ALA A 230 12.26 3.16 -6.17
C ALA A 230 12.78 2.04 -5.28
N ILE A 231 12.46 2.06 -3.97
CA ILE A 231 12.80 0.99 -3.03
C ILE A 231 12.21 -0.34 -3.50
N MET A 232 10.97 -0.32 -4.01
CA MET A 232 10.28 -1.50 -4.55
C MET A 232 10.69 -1.88 -5.97
N SER A 233 11.59 -1.10 -6.59
CA SER A 233 12.00 -1.27 -7.99
C SER A 233 10.84 -1.21 -8.99
N ILE A 234 9.73 -0.56 -8.63
CA ILE A 234 8.58 -0.34 -9.52
C ILE A 234 8.79 0.99 -10.24
N ARG A 235 8.62 0.98 -11.57
CA ARG A 235 8.79 2.19 -12.39
C ARG A 235 7.69 3.19 -12.09
N ASN A 236 8.08 4.45 -11.85
CA ASN A 236 7.15 5.56 -11.80
C ASN A 236 6.82 6.00 -13.24
N THR A 237 5.61 5.74 -13.71
CA THR A 237 5.17 6.05 -15.08
C THR A 237 4.36 7.35 -15.17
N GLY A 238 4.05 7.97 -14.04
CA GLY A 238 3.28 9.20 -13.96
C GLY A 238 3.07 9.66 -12.51
N ASN A 239 2.81 10.96 -12.34
CA ASN A 239 2.38 11.48 -11.06
C ASN A 239 0.86 11.40 -10.95
N PRO A 240 0.33 10.99 -9.79
CA PRO A 240 -1.11 11.01 -9.59
C PRO A 240 -1.64 12.44 -9.57
N GLU A 241 -2.88 12.62 -10.01
CA GLU A 241 -3.57 13.89 -9.87
C GLU A 241 -4.05 14.08 -8.42
N PHE A 242 -3.73 15.23 -7.84
CA PHE A 242 -4.31 15.66 -6.59
C PHE A 242 -5.78 16.06 -6.82
N PRO A 243 -6.73 15.60 -5.98
CA PRO A 243 -8.09 16.09 -6.03
C PRO A 243 -8.12 17.62 -5.94
N LYS A 244 -8.89 18.26 -6.82
CA LYS A 244 -9.09 19.72 -6.80
C LYS A 244 -9.90 20.07 -5.55
N GLY A 245 -9.22 20.47 -4.47
CA GLY A 245 -9.83 21.02 -3.27
C GLY A 245 -10.09 22.53 -3.38
N ALA A 246 -10.87 23.07 -2.44
CA ALA A 246 -10.80 24.50 -2.15
C ALA A 246 -9.38 24.83 -1.66
N SER A 247 -8.85 26.02 -1.97
CA SER A 247 -7.53 26.45 -1.48
C SER A 247 -7.39 26.22 0.03
N LEU A 248 -6.21 25.73 0.46
CA LEU A 248 -5.84 25.55 1.88
C LEU A 248 -6.11 26.80 2.72
#